data_AF-A0A943C044-F1
#
_entry.id   AF-A0A943C044-F1
#
_cell.length_a   1.000
_cell.length_b   1.000
_cell.length_c   1.000
_cell.angle_alpha   90.00
_cell.angle_beta   90.00
_cell.angle_gamma   90.00
#
_symmetry.space_group_name_H-M   'P 1'
#
loop_
_entity.id
_entity.type
_entity.pdbx_description
1 polymer ?
#
loop_
_entity_poly.entity_id
_entity_poly.type
_entity_poly.pdbx_seq_one_letter_code
_entity_poly.pdbx_strand_id
1 'polypeptide(L)'
;MALTAREWLLLSEDEQQRRKNELSPHECFLLRTDLEYIHFSEEEKKNMSPEKKEAFLHPKERTEEEKEEFNQKCKEIFKRLSEEAKNKL
;
A
#
# COMPACT_ATOMS: atom_id res chain seq x y z
N MET A 1 -8.91 -14.36 -15.51
CA MET A 1 -8.04 -13.93 -14.39
C MET A 1 -8.86 -13.02 -13.52
N ALA A 2 -8.80 -13.17 -12.19
CA ALA A 2 -9.48 -12.24 -11.29
C ALA A 2 -8.63 -10.95 -11.19
N LEU A 3 -9.29 -9.80 -11.13
CA LEU A 3 -8.65 -8.50 -11.00
C LEU A 3 -8.11 -8.34 -9.57
N THR A 4 -6.93 -7.77 -9.41
CA THR A 4 -6.41 -7.38 -8.08
C THR A 4 -6.94 -6.02 -7.65
N ALA A 5 -6.92 -5.75 -6.35
CA ALA A 5 -7.33 -4.49 -5.76
C ALA A 5 -6.51 -3.30 -6.30
N ARG A 6 -5.19 -3.49 -6.48
CA ARG A 6 -4.29 -2.48 -7.04
C ARG A 6 -4.59 -2.19 -8.51
N GLU A 7 -4.84 -3.23 -9.31
CA GLU A 7 -5.26 -3.03 -10.71
C GLU A 7 -6.59 -2.29 -10.79
N TRP A 8 -7.56 -2.65 -9.95
CA TRP A 8 -8.86 -1.99 -9.91
C TRP A 8 -8.75 -0.49 -9.58
N LEU A 9 -7.87 -0.10 -8.64
CA LEU A 9 -7.65 1.31 -8.31
C LEU A 9 -7.10 2.15 -9.47
N LEU A 10 -6.41 1.54 -10.43
CA LEU A 10 -5.87 2.23 -11.60
C LEU A 10 -6.82 2.23 -12.81
N LEU A 11 -7.95 1.51 -12.75
CA LEU A 11 -9.01 1.60 -13.76
C LEU A 11 -9.72 2.96 -13.65
N SER A 12 -10.31 3.40 -14.76
CA SER A 12 -11.24 4.53 -14.75
C SER A 12 -12.49 4.19 -13.92
N GLU A 13 -13.19 5.19 -13.42
CA GLU A 13 -14.42 5.00 -12.63
C GLU A 13 -15.46 4.13 -13.36
N ASP A 14 -15.64 4.31 -14.67
CA ASP A 14 -16.57 3.51 -15.48
C ASP A 14 -16.18 2.02 -15.50
N GLU A 15 -14.90 1.73 -15.71
CA GLU A 15 -14.37 0.36 -15.71
C GLU A 15 -14.44 -0.26 -14.30
N GLN A 16 -14.16 0.53 -13.26
CA GLN A 16 -14.31 0.12 -11.87
C GLN A 16 -15.74 -0.33 -11.56
N GLN A 17 -16.75 0.44 -11.98
CA GLN A 17 -18.16 0.09 -11.77
C GLN A 17 -18.59 -1.14 -12.57
N ARG A 18 -18.17 -1.22 -13.84
CA ARG A 18 -18.48 -2.35 -14.71
C ARG A 18 -17.88 -3.66 -14.20
N ARG A 19 -16.67 -3.60 -13.65
CA ARG A 19 -15.87 -4.77 -13.26
C ARG A 19 -15.83 -5.02 -11.76
N LYS A 20 -16.64 -4.31 -10.96
CA LYS A 20 -16.67 -4.44 -9.48
C LYS A 20 -16.87 -5.87 -8.98
N ASN A 21 -17.56 -6.71 -9.75
CA ASN A 21 -17.84 -8.11 -9.40
C ASN A 21 -16.69 -9.06 -9.77
N GLU A 22 -15.63 -8.58 -10.43
CA GLU A 22 -14.44 -9.38 -10.76
C GLU A 22 -13.41 -9.44 -9.63
N LEU A 23 -13.58 -8.61 -8.59
CA LEU A 23 -12.76 -8.65 -7.39
C LEU A 23 -13.16 -9.84 -6.51
N SER A 24 -12.17 -10.60 -6.06
CA SER A 24 -12.41 -11.63 -5.05
C SER A 24 -12.75 -10.99 -3.69
N PRO A 25 -13.35 -11.74 -2.75
CA PRO A 25 -13.59 -11.25 -1.40
C PRO A 25 -12.31 -10.75 -0.69
N HIS A 26 -11.16 -11.37 -0.97
CA HIS A 26 -9.87 -10.95 -0.42
C HIS A 26 -9.40 -9.61 -1.00
N GLU A 27 -9.54 -9.41 -2.31
CA GLU A 27 -9.19 -8.13 -2.94
C GLU A 27 -10.10 -6.99 -2.44
N CYS A 28 -11.40 -7.25 -2.27
CA CYS A 28 -12.31 -6.32 -1.61
C CYS A 28 -11.95 -6.03 -0.14
N PHE A 29 -11.30 -6.97 0.55
CA PHE A 29 -10.78 -6.73 1.88
C PHE A 29 -9.58 -5.77 1.83
N LEU A 30 -8.61 -6.02 0.93
CA LEU A 30 -7.44 -5.15 0.76
C LEU A 30 -7.81 -3.70 0.40
N LEU A 31 -8.84 -3.51 -0.44
CA LEU A 31 -9.37 -2.16 -0.74
C LEU A 31 -9.86 -1.41 0.49
N ARG A 32 -10.38 -2.12 1.50
CA ARG A 32 -10.94 -1.55 2.72
C ARG A 32 -9.94 -1.47 3.87
N THR A 33 -8.75 -2.04 3.72
CA THR A 33 -7.71 -2.02 4.76
C THR A 33 -6.46 -1.35 4.20
N ASP A 34 -5.67 -2.11 3.45
CA ASP A 34 -4.30 -1.77 3.09
C ASP A 34 -4.25 -0.64 2.05
N LEU A 35 -5.33 -0.47 1.29
CA LEU A 35 -5.45 0.49 0.21
C LEU A 35 -6.54 1.55 0.45
N GLU A 36 -7.15 1.59 1.64
CA GLU A 36 -8.27 2.50 1.96
C GLU A 36 -7.92 3.97 1.65
N TYR A 37 -6.69 4.36 1.97
CA TYR A 37 -6.22 5.75 1.83
C TYR A 37 -5.64 6.09 0.45
N ILE A 38 -5.79 5.19 -0.54
CA ILE A 38 -5.24 5.40 -1.88
C ILE A 38 -6.35 5.89 -2.81
N HIS A 39 -6.31 7.19 -3.11
CA HIS A 39 -7.28 7.85 -3.97
C HIS A 39 -6.56 8.54 -5.13
N PHE A 40 -6.56 7.90 -6.30
CA PHE A 40 -6.09 8.54 -7.52
C PHE A 40 -7.25 9.25 -8.21
N SER A 41 -7.05 10.50 -8.58
CA SER A 41 -7.91 11.20 -9.54
C SER A 41 -7.77 10.57 -10.93
N GLU A 42 -8.80 10.73 -11.78
CA GLU A 42 -8.75 10.25 -13.17
C GLU A 42 -7.58 10.86 -13.96
N GLU A 43 -7.23 12.11 -13.67
CA GLU A 43 -6.07 12.77 -14.29
C GLU A 43 -4.74 12.14 -13.84
N GLU A 44 -4.59 11.83 -12.55
CA GLU A 44 -3.41 11.12 -12.04
C GLU A 44 -3.28 9.72 -12.63
N LYS A 45 -4.38 8.97 -12.73
CA LYS A 45 -4.38 7.63 -13.36
C LYS A 45 -3.94 7.72 -14.82
N LYS A 46 -4.44 8.71 -15.56
CA LYS A 46 -4.13 8.91 -16.98
C LYS A 46 -2.68 9.34 -17.21
N ASN A 47 -2.15 10.20 -16.35
CA ASN A 47 -0.82 10.77 -16.48
C ASN A 47 0.26 10.00 -15.69
N MET A 48 -0.09 8.86 -15.08
CA MET A 48 0.84 8.03 -14.34
C MET A 48 1.91 7.46 -15.26
N SER A 49 3.19 7.67 -14.92
CA SER A 49 4.28 7.10 -15.71
C SER A 49 4.27 5.56 -15.60
N PRO A 50 4.77 4.84 -16.63
CA PRO A 50 4.84 3.38 -16.59
C PRO A 50 5.58 2.84 -15.37
N GLU A 51 6.65 3.49 -14.93
CA GLU A 51 7.45 3.08 -13.78
C GLU A 51 6.69 3.24 -12.47
N LYS A 52 5.96 4.36 -12.30
CA LYS A 52 5.11 4.57 -11.12
C LYS A 52 3.96 3.58 -11.08
N LYS A 53 3.36 3.31 -12.24
CA LYS A 53 2.29 2.32 -12.39
C LYS A 53 2.78 0.93 -12.01
N GLU A 54 3.92 0.52 -12.54
CA GLU A 54 4.54 -0.78 -12.25
C GLU A 54 4.88 -0.91 -10.76
N ALA A 55 5.53 0.10 -10.17
CA ALA A 55 5.87 0.11 -8.75
C ALA A 55 4.64 0.07 -7.84
N PHE A 56 3.52 0.66 -8.28
CA PHE A 56 2.26 0.60 -7.55
C PHE A 56 1.59 -0.78 -7.63
N LEU A 57 1.57 -1.39 -8.82
CA LEU A 57 0.98 -2.71 -9.06
C LEU A 57 1.79 -3.82 -8.39
N HIS A 58 3.11 -3.67 -8.37
CA HIS A 58 4.07 -4.62 -7.85
C HIS A 58 4.95 -3.95 -6.78
N PRO A 59 4.38 -3.67 -5.59
CA PRO A 59 5.15 -3.06 -4.51
C PRO A 59 6.35 -3.97 -4.16
N LYS A 60 7.52 -3.36 -3.99
CA LYS A 60 8.73 -4.10 -3.62
C LYS A 60 8.52 -4.78 -2.26
N GLU A 61 8.55 -6.09 -2.25
CA GLU A 61 8.64 -6.85 -1.01
C GLU A 61 10.02 -6.67 -0.41
N ARG A 62 10.07 -6.37 0.89
CA ARG A 62 11.34 -6.30 1.62
C ARG A 62 11.94 -7.69 1.73
N THR A 63 13.25 -7.79 1.54
CA THR A 63 13.99 -9.02 1.87
C THR A 63 13.98 -9.27 3.37
N GLU A 64 14.28 -10.50 3.80
CA GLU A 64 14.38 -10.81 5.24
C GLU A 64 15.45 -9.97 5.94
N GLU A 65 16.58 -9.71 5.27
CA GLU A 65 17.62 -8.82 5.76
C GLU A 65 17.11 -7.38 5.91
N GLU A 66 16.42 -6.83 4.90
CA GLU A 66 15.82 -5.49 4.97
C GLU A 66 14.76 -5.39 6.07
N LYS A 67 14.00 -6.47 6.33
CA LYS A 67 13.04 -6.55 7.45
C LYS A 67 13.77 -6.55 8.79
N GLU A 68 14.84 -7.31 8.93
CA GLU A 68 15.61 -7.40 10.17
C GLU A 68 16.28 -6.05 10.50
N GLU A 69 16.93 -5.41 9.54
CA GLU A 69 17.52 -4.08 9.71
C GLU A 69 16.47 -3.05 10.14
N PHE A 70 15.29 -3.08 9.51
CA PHE A 70 14.18 -2.21 9.89
C PHE A 70 13.73 -2.47 11.33
N ASN A 71 13.58 -3.74 11.71
CA ASN A 71 13.19 -4.12 13.07
C ASN A 71 14.23 -3.69 14.12
N GLN A 72 15.52 -3.77 13.80
CA GLN A 72 16.60 -3.29 14.67
C GLN A 72 16.50 -1.78 14.86
N LYS A 73 16.35 -0.99 13.78
CA LYS A 73 16.14 0.46 13.86
C LYS A 73 14.90 0.83 14.69
N CYS A 74 13.80 0.11 14.50
CA CYS A 74 12.59 0.32 15.30
C CYS A 74 12.82 0.06 16.79
N LYS A 75 13.56 -0.98 17.16
CA LYS A 75 13.92 -1.28 18.56
C LYS A 75 14.75 -0.17 19.19
N GLU A 76 15.73 0.37 18.45
CA GLU A 76 16.56 1.48 18.92
C GLU A 76 15.74 2.76 19.15
N ILE A 77 14.88 3.11 18.20
CA ILE A 77 13.98 4.27 18.32
C ILE A 77 13.06 4.09 19.55
N PHE A 78 12.46 2.92 19.70
CA PHE A 78 11.56 2.63 20.82
C PHE A 78 12.28 2.71 22.16
N LYS A 79 13.51 2.17 22.24
CA LYS A 79 14.34 2.26 23.44
C LYS A 79 14.62 3.72 23.81
N ARG A 80 15.06 4.52 22.84
CA ARG A 80 15.34 5.95 23.04
C ARG A 80 14.10 6.70 23.54
N LEU A 81 12.95 6.51 22.89
CA LEU A 81 11.70 7.14 23.31
C LEU A 81 11.29 6.73 24.73
N SER A 82 11.51 5.46 25.09
CA SER A 82 11.22 4.94 26.43
C SER A 82 12.12 5.57 27.50
N GLU A 83 13.40 5.78 27.20
CA GLU A 83 14.35 6.45 28.10
C GLU A 83 14.04 7.95 28.25
N GLU A 84 13.72 8.64 27.15
CA GLU A 84 13.27 10.04 27.18
C GLU A 84 11.98 10.21 27.99
N ALA A 85 11.04 9.27 27.90
CA ALA A 85 9.81 9.28 28.70
C ALA A 85 10.08 9.09 30.20
N LYS A 86 11.04 8.22 30.56
CA LYS A 86 11.44 7.99 31.97
C LYS A 86 12.14 9.20 32.57
N ASN A 87 12.94 9.92 31.79
CA ASN A 87 13.70 11.10 32.26
C ASN A 87 12.84 12.37 32.38
N LYS A 88 11.59 12.35 31.89
CA LYS A 88 10.63 13.47 31.99
C LYS A 88 9.65 13.31 33.16
N LEU A 89 9.73 12.22 33.92
CA LEU A 89 9.02 11.95 35.18
C LEU A 89 9.93 12.25 36.37
#